data_AF-A0A3C0E988-F1
#
_entry.id   AF-A0A3C0E988-F1
#
_cell.length_a   1.000
_cell.length_b   1.000
_cell.length_c   1.000
_cell.angle_alpha   90.00
_cell.angle_beta   90.00
_cell.angle_gamma   90.00
#
_symmetry.space_group_name_H-M   'P 1'
#
loop_
_entity.id
_entity.type
_entity.pdbx_description
1 polymer ?
#
loop_
_entity_poly.entity_id
_entity_poly.type
_entity_poly.pdbx_seq_one_letter_code
_entity_poly.pdbx_strand_id
1 'polypeptide(L)'
;MTSKLHDIDTRPKVFCADWLVPLRNTGQWVPELVELAGGHEGLAIKWGISREIEWQEVLDYQPDYLMVMPCAFEPSRIAEEAGGWLSSQPDWTTLPAVQQNNVFLFDGRVPSRHGPRVIDVMEGLAEAMYPDRFPGLAPDGMFEKAVSLPN
;
A
#
# COMPACT_ATOMS: atom_id res chain seq x y z
N MET A 1 -10.51 -9.60 -13.45
CA MET A 1 -9.69 -9.52 -12.23
C MET A 1 -9.98 -10.66 -11.26
N THR A 2 -11.20 -10.75 -10.71
CA THR A 2 -11.63 -11.82 -9.79
C THR A 2 -11.42 -13.25 -10.30
N SER A 3 -11.60 -13.50 -11.60
CA SER A 3 -11.32 -14.81 -12.21
C SER A 3 -9.84 -15.22 -12.20
N LYS A 4 -8.88 -14.34 -11.89
CA LYS A 4 -7.45 -14.67 -11.77
C LYS A 4 -6.99 -14.82 -10.31
N LEU A 5 -7.89 -14.65 -9.35
CA LEU A 5 -7.65 -14.73 -7.91
C LEU A 5 -8.29 -15.99 -7.27
N HIS A 6 -8.88 -16.89 -8.07
CA HIS A 6 -9.73 -17.98 -7.57
C HIS A 6 -8.98 -19.10 -6.83
N ASP A 7 -7.66 -19.19 -7.05
CA ASP A 7 -6.72 -20.16 -6.49
C ASP A 7 -5.84 -19.55 -5.40
N ILE A 8 -6.15 -18.34 -4.95
CA ILE A 8 -5.46 -17.69 -3.83
C ILE A 8 -6.13 -18.16 -2.54
N ASP A 9 -5.51 -19.16 -1.90
CA ASP A 9 -6.00 -19.74 -0.64
C ASP A 9 -5.79 -18.79 0.56
N THR A 10 -4.74 -17.95 0.51
CA THR A 10 -4.37 -17.03 1.58
C THR A 10 -4.13 -15.64 1.02
N ARG A 11 -4.89 -14.66 1.49
CA ARG A 11 -4.69 -13.25 1.10
C ARG A 11 -3.51 -12.65 1.87
N PRO A 12 -2.55 -12.00 1.21
CA PRO A 12 -1.44 -11.33 1.87
C PRO A 12 -1.96 -10.17 2.72
N LYS A 13 -1.26 -9.92 3.82
CA LYS A 13 -1.51 -8.77 4.68
C LYS A 13 -0.94 -7.52 4.02
N VAL A 14 -1.79 -6.52 3.83
CA VAL A 14 -1.43 -5.24 3.25
C VAL A 14 -1.63 -4.16 4.30
N PHE A 15 -0.67 -3.25 4.40
CA PHE A 15 -0.84 -1.99 5.12
C PHE A 15 -0.74 -0.83 4.13
N CYS A 16 -1.76 0.00 4.08
CA CYS A 16 -1.83 1.19 3.23
C CYS A 16 -1.70 2.45 4.11
N ALA A 17 -0.64 3.22 3.91
CA ALA A 17 -0.34 4.44 4.66
C ALA A 17 -0.73 5.69 3.85
N ASP A 18 -1.65 6.49 4.39
CA ASP A 18 -2.08 7.78 3.79
C ASP A 18 -1.19 8.95 4.22
N TRP A 19 -0.52 8.82 5.35
CA TRP A 19 0.40 9.82 5.87
C TRP A 19 1.41 9.17 6.79
N LEU A 20 2.60 9.75 6.93
CA LEU A 20 3.68 9.17 7.74
C LEU A 20 3.96 9.97 9.02
N VAL A 21 3.68 11.27 9.05
CA VAL A 21 3.98 12.14 10.21
C VAL A 21 2.81 13.08 10.54
N PRO A 22 1.84 12.65 11.38
CA PRO A 22 1.75 11.36 12.09
C PRO A 22 1.36 10.19 11.17
N LEU A 23 1.70 8.96 11.54
CA LEU A 23 1.37 7.78 10.73
C LEU A 23 -0.14 7.56 10.69
N ARG A 24 -0.72 7.50 9.48
CA ARG A 24 -2.16 7.33 9.26
C ARG A 24 -2.43 6.24 8.24
N ASN A 25 -3.47 5.45 8.49
CA ASN A 25 -3.97 4.47 7.52
C ASN A 25 -4.86 5.14 6.45
N THR A 26 -5.17 4.42 5.36
CA THR A 26 -5.96 4.95 4.24
C THR A 26 -7.47 4.92 4.42
N GLY A 27 -8.02 4.08 5.30
CA GLY A 27 -9.46 4.04 5.61
C GLY A 27 -10.39 4.09 4.38
N GLN A 28 -11.63 4.52 4.59
CA GLN A 28 -12.61 4.78 3.52
C GLN A 28 -12.80 3.54 2.61
N TRP A 29 -12.59 3.71 1.30
CA TRP A 29 -12.78 2.67 0.28
C TRP A 29 -11.50 1.88 -0.01
N VAL A 30 -10.32 2.32 0.46
CA VAL A 30 -9.05 1.63 0.19
C VAL A 30 -9.02 0.19 0.74
N PRO A 31 -9.52 -0.11 1.96
CA PRO A 31 -9.59 -1.47 2.47
C PRO A 31 -10.48 -2.38 1.64
N GLU A 32 -11.52 -1.83 1.00
CA GLU A 32 -12.34 -2.60 0.06
C GLU A 32 -11.58 -2.87 -1.24
N LEU A 33 -10.84 -1.89 -1.77
CA LEU A 33 -10.02 -2.12 -2.97
C LEU A 33 -8.91 -3.13 -2.73
N VAL A 34 -8.25 -3.08 -1.59
CA VAL A 34 -7.28 -4.10 -1.19
C VAL A 34 -7.92 -5.47 -1.21
N GLU A 35 -9.14 -5.59 -0.66
CA GLU A 35 -9.88 -6.85 -0.66
C GLU A 35 -10.22 -7.34 -2.07
N LEU A 36 -10.73 -6.45 -2.93
CA LEU A 36 -11.08 -6.75 -4.32
C LEU A 36 -9.86 -7.11 -5.16
N ALA A 37 -8.71 -6.51 -4.85
CA ALA A 37 -7.41 -6.83 -5.43
C ALA A 37 -6.81 -8.15 -4.89
N GLY A 38 -7.44 -8.78 -3.91
CA GLY A 38 -7.04 -10.07 -3.35
C GLY A 38 -6.10 -9.99 -2.15
N GLY A 39 -6.01 -8.85 -1.48
CA GLY A 39 -5.28 -8.64 -0.23
C GLY A 39 -6.17 -8.58 1.00
N HIS A 40 -5.56 -8.38 2.16
CA HIS A 40 -6.25 -8.14 3.43
C HIS A 40 -5.64 -6.92 4.15
N GLU A 41 -6.44 -5.88 4.39
CA GLU A 41 -6.03 -4.72 5.18
C GLU A 41 -6.67 -4.75 6.57
N GLY A 42 -5.93 -5.23 7.57
CA GLY A 42 -6.41 -5.40 8.94
C GLY A 42 -6.26 -4.17 9.85
N LEU A 43 -5.46 -3.18 9.43
CA LEU A 43 -5.22 -1.95 10.21
C LEU A 43 -6.22 -0.84 9.91
N ALA A 44 -7.13 -1.05 8.96
CA ALA A 44 -8.16 -0.10 8.57
C ALA A 44 -9.54 -0.77 8.50
N ILE A 45 -10.58 0.05 8.60
CA ILE A 45 -11.97 -0.41 8.57
C ILE A 45 -12.56 0.00 7.21
N LYS A 46 -13.16 -0.95 6.50
CA LYS A 46 -13.92 -0.66 5.26
C LYS A 46 -15.00 0.38 5.56
N TRP A 47 -15.06 1.42 4.74
CA TRP A 47 -15.94 2.59 4.88
C TRP A 47 -15.71 3.41 6.17
N GLY A 48 -14.65 3.13 6.91
CA GLY A 48 -14.26 3.87 8.11
C GLY A 48 -13.52 5.16 7.79
N ILE A 49 -13.21 5.94 8.82
CA ILE A 49 -12.34 7.11 8.68
C ILE A 49 -10.87 6.69 8.78
N SER A 50 -10.00 7.40 8.07
CA SER A 50 -8.56 7.33 8.29
C SER A 50 -8.24 7.77 9.71
N ARG A 51 -7.45 6.98 10.43
CA ARG A 51 -7.02 7.28 11.79
C ARG A 51 -5.51 7.26 11.90
N GLU A 52 -5.01 7.88 12.95
CA GLU A 52 -3.63 7.68 13.37
C GLU A 52 -3.46 6.24 13.87
N ILE A 53 -2.32 5.66 13.52
CA ILE A 53 -1.91 4.35 13.97
C ILE A 53 -0.50 4.46 14.56
N GLU A 54 -0.23 3.71 15.61
CA GLU A 54 1.11 3.63 16.19
C GLU A 54 2.01 2.73 15.33
N TRP A 55 3.31 3.02 15.30
CA TRP A 55 4.27 2.15 14.60
C TRP A 55 4.24 0.71 15.15
N GLN A 56 4.03 0.54 16.45
CA GLN A 56 3.89 -0.77 17.07
C GLN A 56 2.71 -1.58 16.50
N GLU A 57 1.60 -0.93 16.09
CA GLU A 57 0.49 -1.63 15.44
C GLU A 57 0.91 -2.22 14.09
N VAL A 58 1.84 -1.56 13.37
CA VAL A 58 2.40 -2.05 12.11
C VAL A 58 3.31 -3.25 12.35
N LEU A 59 4.17 -3.18 13.36
CA LEU A 59 5.05 -4.27 13.77
C LEU A 59 4.26 -5.50 14.23
N ASP A 60 3.19 -5.32 15.00
CA ASP A 60 2.35 -6.42 15.45
C ASP A 60 1.56 -7.04 14.29
N TYR A 61 1.18 -6.22 13.31
CA TYR A 61 0.43 -6.68 12.14
C TYR A 61 1.27 -7.52 11.17
N GLN A 62 2.56 -7.22 11.03
CA GLN A 62 3.50 -7.86 10.09
C GLN A 62 2.97 -7.88 8.64
N PRO A 63 2.85 -6.72 7.97
CA PRO A 63 2.38 -6.66 6.59
C PRO A 63 3.35 -7.35 5.61
N ASP A 64 2.80 -8.10 4.67
CA ASP A 64 3.51 -8.68 3.51
C ASP A 64 3.77 -7.61 2.43
N TYR A 65 2.90 -6.59 2.38
CA TYR A 65 3.00 -5.45 1.47
C TYR A 65 2.75 -4.14 2.20
N LEU A 66 3.60 -3.14 1.94
CA LEU A 66 3.45 -1.79 2.43
C LEU A 66 3.18 -0.85 1.25
N MET A 67 1.98 -0.28 1.20
CA MET A 67 1.57 0.67 0.16
C MET A 67 1.57 2.07 0.75
N VAL A 68 2.52 2.90 0.35
CA VAL A 68 2.63 4.31 0.76
C VAL A 68 1.85 5.13 -0.26
N MET A 69 0.70 5.67 0.16
CA MET A 69 -0.28 6.32 -0.73
C MET A 69 -0.58 7.78 -0.32
N PRO A 70 0.41 8.66 -0.06
CA PRO A 70 0.14 9.92 0.58
C PRO A 70 -0.56 10.91 -0.35
N CYS A 71 -1.75 11.37 0.08
CA CYS A 71 -2.71 12.20 -0.63
C CYS A 71 -2.18 13.52 -1.28
N ALA A 72 -0.95 13.96 -0.98
CA ALA A 72 -0.50 15.33 -1.28
C ALA A 72 0.82 15.49 -2.07
N PHE A 73 1.51 14.41 -2.45
CA PHE A 73 2.85 14.54 -3.05
C PHE A 73 3.06 13.69 -4.31
N GLU A 74 3.96 14.14 -5.19
CA GLU A 74 4.46 13.34 -6.33
C GLU A 74 5.34 12.18 -5.81
N PRO A 75 5.33 10.99 -6.46
CA PRO A 75 6.13 9.81 -6.05
C PRO A 75 7.61 10.10 -5.75
N SER A 76 8.24 10.96 -6.55
CA SER A 76 9.66 11.31 -6.39
C SER A 76 9.99 12.06 -5.10
N ARG A 77 9.05 12.87 -4.57
CA ARG A 77 9.22 13.58 -3.29
C ARG A 77 8.85 12.71 -2.10
N ILE A 78 7.91 11.78 -2.31
CA ILE A 78 7.54 10.75 -1.34
C ILE A 78 8.73 9.85 -1.07
N ALA A 79 9.46 9.40 -2.09
CA ALA A 79 10.54 8.44 -1.94
C ALA A 79 11.63 8.89 -0.93
N GLU A 80 12.01 10.18 -0.93
CA GLU A 80 13.05 10.68 -0.04
C GLU A 80 12.53 10.94 1.38
N GLU A 81 11.37 11.61 1.52
CA GLU A 81 10.79 11.95 2.83
C GLU A 81 10.16 10.72 3.51
N ALA A 82 9.38 9.92 2.78
CA ALA A 82 8.85 8.65 3.28
C ALA A 82 9.99 7.66 3.53
N GLY A 83 11.00 7.67 2.66
CA GLY A 83 12.09 6.75 2.77
C GLY A 83 12.90 6.94 4.05
N GLY A 84 13.28 8.18 4.33
CA GLY A 84 14.01 8.54 5.56
C GLY A 84 13.20 8.26 6.82
N TRP A 85 11.91 8.60 6.84
CA TRP A 85 11.08 8.37 8.03
C TRP A 85 10.84 6.88 8.29
N LEU A 86 10.46 6.11 7.27
CA LEU A 86 10.18 4.67 7.39
C LEU A 86 11.42 3.88 7.81
N SER A 87 12.56 4.11 7.15
CA SER A 87 13.82 3.43 7.49
C SER A 87 14.38 3.81 8.86
N SER A 88 13.93 4.93 9.44
CA SER A 88 14.30 5.33 10.80
C SER A 88 13.45 4.69 11.89
N GLN A 89 12.34 4.03 11.54
CA GLN A 89 11.48 3.41 12.54
C GLN A 89 12.12 2.16 13.15
N PRO A 90 11.90 1.91 14.46
CA PRO A 90 12.44 0.72 15.12
C PRO A 90 11.93 -0.55 14.44
N ASP A 91 12.80 -1.54 14.30
CA ASP A 91 12.48 -2.85 13.73
C ASP A 91 11.90 -2.80 12.29
N TRP A 92 12.09 -1.69 11.56
CA TRP A 92 11.71 -1.54 10.15
C TRP A 92 12.14 -2.74 9.29
N THR A 93 13.39 -3.16 9.43
CA THR A 93 14.02 -4.24 8.64
C THR A 93 13.51 -5.64 9.00
N THR A 94 12.70 -5.76 10.06
CA THR A 94 12.06 -7.01 10.48
C THR A 94 10.72 -7.28 9.78
N LEU A 95 10.13 -6.24 9.16
CA LEU A 95 8.85 -6.35 8.48
C LEU A 95 8.97 -7.26 7.23
N PRO A 96 8.01 -8.18 6.99
CA PRO A 96 8.01 -9.03 5.79
C PRO A 96 8.04 -8.21 4.49
N ALA A 97 7.27 -7.11 4.45
CA ALA A 97 7.26 -6.19 3.33
C ALA A 97 8.64 -5.58 3.03
N VAL A 98 9.51 -5.39 4.02
CA VAL A 98 10.86 -4.84 3.80
C VAL A 98 11.80 -5.93 3.32
N GLN A 99 11.80 -7.08 4.00
CA GLN A 99 12.66 -8.21 3.67
C GLN A 99 12.43 -8.76 2.26
N GLN A 100 11.17 -8.76 1.80
CA GLN A 100 10.79 -9.21 0.47
C GLN A 100 10.85 -8.09 -0.57
N ASN A 101 11.23 -6.87 -0.17
CA ASN A 101 11.19 -5.69 -1.00
C ASN A 101 9.78 -5.53 -1.61
N ASN A 102 8.74 -5.43 -0.80
CA ASN A 102 7.34 -5.23 -1.18
C ASN A 102 6.81 -3.90 -0.62
N VAL A 103 7.65 -2.87 -0.70
CA VAL A 103 7.29 -1.48 -0.37
C VAL A 103 7.03 -0.72 -1.66
N PHE A 104 5.83 -0.17 -1.80
CA PHE A 104 5.38 0.51 -3.00
C PHE A 104 4.92 1.93 -2.70
N LEU A 105 5.28 2.86 -3.56
CA LEU A 105 4.86 4.26 -3.51
C LEU A 105 3.81 4.48 -4.59
N PHE A 106 2.59 4.81 -4.18
CA PHE A 106 1.49 5.08 -5.09
C PHE A 106 1.38 6.58 -5.37
N ASP A 107 0.93 6.93 -6.57
CA ASP A 107 0.56 8.30 -6.89
C ASP A 107 -0.65 8.75 -6.05
N GLY A 108 -0.39 9.60 -5.05
CA GLY A 108 -1.38 10.15 -4.12
C GLY A 108 -2.46 11.03 -4.74
N ARG A 109 -2.35 11.38 -6.03
CA ARG A 109 -3.37 12.18 -6.75
C ARG A 109 -4.59 11.35 -7.14
N VAL A 110 -4.59 10.05 -6.90
CA VAL A 110 -5.62 9.10 -7.34
C VAL A 110 -6.60 8.71 -6.22
N PRO A 111 -6.17 8.43 -4.96
CA PRO A 111 -7.08 8.04 -3.87
C PRO A 111 -8.00 9.16 -3.36
N SER A 112 -7.70 10.42 -3.67
CA SER A 112 -8.42 11.58 -3.13
C SER A 112 -9.58 12.07 -4.00
N ARG A 113 -9.76 11.50 -5.20
CA ARG A 113 -10.84 11.86 -6.12
C ARG A 113 -11.80 10.69 -6.31
N HIS A 114 -13.01 10.82 -5.78
CA HIS A 114 -14.12 9.87 -5.95
C HIS A 114 -14.60 9.81 -7.41
N GLY A 115 -13.77 9.27 -8.31
CA GLY A 115 -14.00 9.22 -9.75
C GLY A 115 -13.54 7.90 -10.37
N PRO A 116 -13.55 7.77 -11.71
CA PRO A 116 -13.28 6.52 -12.41
C PRO A 116 -11.91 5.90 -12.09
N ARG A 117 -10.96 6.70 -11.60
CA ARG A 117 -9.60 6.25 -11.25
C ARG A 117 -9.51 5.41 -9.97
N VAL A 118 -10.62 5.19 -9.27
CA VAL A 118 -10.71 4.18 -8.21
C VAL A 118 -10.36 2.78 -8.75
N ILE A 119 -10.68 2.52 -10.02
CA ILE A 119 -10.33 1.28 -10.71
C ILE A 119 -8.82 1.21 -10.90
N ASP A 120 -8.19 2.30 -11.35
CA ASP A 120 -6.73 2.39 -11.51
C ASP A 120 -5.99 2.08 -10.19
N VAL A 121 -6.53 2.53 -9.04
CA VAL A 121 -5.98 2.20 -7.71
C VAL A 121 -6.07 0.71 -7.43
N MET A 122 -7.23 0.10 -7.65
CA MET A 122 -7.43 -1.33 -7.46
C MET A 122 -6.53 -2.17 -8.38
N GLU A 123 -6.39 -1.75 -9.63
CA GLU A 123 -5.52 -2.36 -10.63
C GLU A 123 -4.05 -2.26 -10.22
N GLY A 124 -3.61 -1.10 -9.75
CA GLY A 124 -2.29 -0.90 -9.16
C GLY A 124 -2.03 -1.79 -7.94
N LEU A 125 -3.00 -1.91 -7.03
CA LEU A 125 -2.88 -2.77 -5.86
C LEU A 125 -2.71 -4.24 -6.25
N ALA A 126 -3.47 -4.73 -7.24
CA ALA A 126 -3.37 -6.11 -7.68
C ALA A 126 -2.10 -6.39 -8.48
N GLU A 127 -1.65 -5.46 -9.31
CA GLU A 127 -0.38 -5.59 -10.01
C GLU A 127 0.80 -5.57 -9.03
N ALA A 128 0.77 -4.70 -8.03
CA ALA A 128 1.80 -4.65 -6.98
C ALA A 128 1.86 -5.95 -6.16
N MET A 129 0.70 -6.52 -5.81
CA MET A 129 0.62 -7.78 -5.05
C MET A 129 0.93 -9.02 -5.90
N TYR A 130 0.49 -9.03 -7.16
CA TYR A 130 0.56 -10.20 -8.03
C TYR A 130 1.08 -9.85 -9.44
N PRO A 131 2.33 -9.38 -9.56
CA PRO A 131 2.88 -8.90 -10.83
C PRO A 131 2.89 -9.97 -11.92
N ASP A 132 3.11 -11.24 -11.57
CA ASP A 132 3.09 -12.36 -12.52
C ASP A 132 1.68 -12.66 -13.08
N ARG A 133 0.62 -12.28 -12.35
CA ARG A 133 -0.78 -12.54 -12.73
C ARG A 133 -1.41 -11.36 -13.48
N PHE A 134 -0.96 -10.15 -13.18
CA PHE A 134 -1.48 -8.89 -13.71
C PHE A 134 -0.38 -7.97 -14.29
N PRO A 135 0.43 -8.45 -15.25
CA PRO A 135 1.47 -7.60 -15.82
C PRO A 135 0.86 -6.45 -16.62
N GLY A 136 1.21 -5.20 -16.28
CA GLY A 136 0.76 -3.99 -16.97
C GLY A 136 -0.73 -3.74 -16.88
N LEU A 137 -1.34 -4.08 -15.74
CA LEU A 137 -2.76 -3.84 -15.49
C LEU A 137 -3.02 -2.37 -15.13
N ALA A 138 -2.13 -1.78 -14.33
CA ALA A 138 -2.23 -0.41 -13.88
C ALA A 138 -1.76 0.57 -14.97
N PRO A 139 -2.31 1.80 -15.00
CA PRO A 139 -1.78 2.86 -15.84
C PRO A 139 -0.31 3.18 -15.52
N ASP A 140 0.44 3.63 -16.53
CA ASP A 140 1.84 4.05 -16.35
C ASP A 140 1.98 5.10 -15.24
N GLY A 141 2.93 4.88 -14.33
CA GLY A 141 3.21 5.79 -13.22
C GLY A 141 2.25 5.69 -12.04
N MET A 142 1.33 4.70 -12.01
CA MET A 142 0.40 4.48 -10.90
C MET A 142 1.13 4.22 -9.57
N PHE A 143 2.18 3.41 -9.62
CA PHE A 143 3.02 3.12 -8.48
C PHE A 143 4.46 2.87 -8.93
N GLU A 144 5.38 3.00 -7.98
CA GLU A 144 6.77 2.57 -8.13
C GLU A 144 7.20 1.77 -6.91
N LYS A 145 8.18 0.90 -7.11
CA LYS A 145 8.78 0.12 -6.03
C LYS A 145 9.80 0.98 -5.30
N ALA A 146 9.79 1.01 -3.97
CA ALA A 146 10.73 1.81 -3.19
C ALA A 146 12.13 1.17 -3.13
N VAL A 147 12.85 1.15 -4.26
CA VAL A 147 14.12 0.43 -4.44
C VAL A 147 15.30 1.05 -3.64
N SER A 148 15.12 2.27 -3.14
CA SER A 148 16.17 3.07 -2.49
C SER A 148 16.12 3.04 -0.96
N LEU A 149 15.22 2.26 -0.37
CA LEU A 149 15.11 2.14 1.08
C LEU A 149 16.19 1.20 1.61
N PRO A 150 17.06 1.64 2.54
CA PRO A 150 18.07 0.76 3.11
C PRO A 150 17.39 -0.41 3.84
N ASN A 151 17.81 -1.62 3.49
CA ASN A 151 17.53 -2.86 4.22
C ASN A 151 18.39 -2.97 5.47
#